data_AF-A0A2V2ZSC4-F1
#
_entry.id   AF-A0A2V2ZSC4-F1
#
_cell.length_a   1.000
_cell.length_b   1.000
_cell.length_c   1.000
_cell.angle_alpha   90.00
_cell.angle_beta   90.00
_cell.angle_gamma   90.00
#
_symmetry.space_group_name_H-M   'P 1'
#
loop_
_entity.id
_entity.type
_entity.pdbx_description
1 polymer ?
#
loop_
_entity_poly.entity_id
_entity_poly.type
_entity_poly.pdbx_seq_one_letter_code
_entity_poly.pdbx_strand_id
1 'polypeptide(L)'
;MKYEQILFKTLLILTVLMAECYPSQTVTVRGIARDSLNNLIAISVNDTIRKFRDKAFENKDWKGYDALANNKNLFTIPDSVGNYVITAKVSDTLYFSKEKHVTQKYKVADIIRDNIQVLLKRAPCIPNKECDQKTPSKLYIFVGKKINVTSVDTSQYCGDMMDSEYKAEYKIEQEFSEHYPSSTIIFTSYDHNSKYEFDFRNYDHVLIFVGEYCGDLIHLKYQFFPLYKTAEGRWATPVKPKAEQIYQLDQYTPSKIDFDQSVNFDLPYNLTEEQIAQVRTYKFPEKYYDIKDHKAIPIMGRYAEDLVKIWKEICEKNKE
;
A
#
# COMPACT_ATOMS: atom_id res chain seq x y z
N MET A 1 57.25 53.48 0.31
CA MET A 1 56.18 53.17 -0.67
C MET A 1 56.15 51.73 -1.18
N LYS A 2 57.25 51.09 -1.65
CA LYS A 2 57.17 49.69 -2.15
C LYS A 2 56.91 48.64 -1.06
N TYR A 3 57.40 48.85 0.17
CA TYR A 3 57.27 47.88 1.26
C TYR A 3 55.85 47.81 1.84
N GLU A 4 55.18 48.96 2.00
CA GLU A 4 53.81 49.05 2.52
C GLU A 4 52.78 48.42 1.58
N GLN A 5 52.95 48.57 0.26
CA GLN A 5 52.09 47.91 -0.73
C GLN A 5 52.25 46.39 -0.74
N ILE A 6 53.45 45.87 -0.47
CA ILE A 6 53.69 44.44 -0.34
C ILE A 6 53.06 43.93 0.94
N LEU A 7 53.26 44.62 2.08
CA LEU A 7 52.71 44.21 3.37
C LEU A 7 51.17 44.21 3.37
N PHE A 8 50.54 45.21 2.75
CA PHE A 8 49.08 45.27 2.59
C PHE A 8 48.55 44.15 1.68
N LYS A 9 49.23 43.85 0.56
CA LYS A 9 48.84 42.73 -0.32
C LYS A 9 49.00 41.38 0.38
N THR A 10 50.08 41.18 1.14
CA THR A 10 50.29 39.94 1.92
C THR A 10 49.24 39.78 3.01
N LEU A 11 48.89 40.87 3.72
CA LEU A 11 47.83 40.87 4.72
C LEU A 11 46.47 40.56 4.09
N LEU A 12 46.15 41.17 2.94
CA LEU A 12 44.92 40.93 2.19
C LEU A 12 44.81 39.47 1.75
N ILE A 13 45.88 38.89 1.20
CA ILE A 13 45.96 37.49 0.80
C ILE A 13 45.80 36.56 2.02
N LEU A 14 46.41 36.88 3.16
CA LEU A 14 46.23 36.13 4.41
C LEU A 14 44.78 36.19 4.93
N THR A 15 44.12 37.34 4.87
CA THR A 15 42.69 37.44 5.23
C THR A 15 41.78 36.68 4.26
N VAL A 16 42.08 36.67 2.96
CA VAL A 16 41.32 35.89 1.97
C VAL A 16 41.54 34.39 2.19
N LEU A 17 42.78 33.95 2.40
CA LEU A 17 43.11 32.54 2.71
C LEU A 17 42.50 32.09 4.05
N MET A 18 42.48 32.96 5.07
CA MET A 18 41.82 32.67 6.34
C MET A 18 40.29 32.57 6.16
N ALA A 19 39.67 33.44 5.37
CA ALA A 19 38.25 33.39 5.08
C ALA A 19 37.84 32.13 4.28
N GLU A 20 38.72 31.61 3.42
CA GLU A 20 38.50 30.38 2.66
C GLU A 20 38.69 29.09 3.48
N CYS A 21 39.46 29.13 4.57
CA CYS A 21 39.66 27.96 5.45
C CYS A 21 38.48 27.67 6.39
N TYR A 22 37.73 28.70 6.81
CA TYR A 22 36.57 28.53 7.71
C TYR A 22 35.42 27.64 7.18
N PRO A 23 34.97 27.76 5.92
CA PRO A 23 33.85 26.96 5.41
C PRO A 23 34.18 25.47 5.21
N SER A 24 35.46 25.08 5.15
CA SER A 24 35.85 23.68 4.96
C SER A 24 36.15 22.92 6.25
N GLN A 25 36.04 23.56 7.42
CA GLN A 25 36.30 22.90 8.70
C GLN A 25 35.19 21.90 9.01
N THR A 26 35.57 20.65 9.23
CA THR A 26 34.69 19.58 9.70
C THR A 26 34.68 19.54 11.22
N VAL A 27 33.50 19.37 11.82
CA VAL A 27 33.27 19.36 13.26
C VAL A 27 32.36 18.20 13.66
N THR A 28 32.56 17.66 14.86
CA THR A 28 31.63 16.70 15.47
C THR A 28 30.50 17.47 16.16
N VAL A 29 29.30 17.38 15.61
CA VAL A 29 28.08 17.96 16.17
C VAL A 29 27.43 16.94 17.09
N ARG A 30 27.09 17.36 18.30
CA ARG A 30 26.27 16.60 19.25
C ARG A 30 25.03 17.41 19.58
N GLY A 31 23.88 16.77 19.66
CA GLY A 31 22.63 17.46 19.98
C GLY A 31 21.53 16.50 20.35
N ILE A 32 20.33 17.07 20.53
CA ILE A 32 19.12 16.30 20.85
C ILE A 32 18.11 16.50 19.72
N ALA A 33 17.58 15.40 19.21
CA ALA A 33 16.48 15.37 18.25
C ALA A 33 15.41 14.39 18.75
N ARG A 34 14.19 14.88 18.94
CA ARG A 34 13.05 14.13 19.48
C ARG A 34 11.77 14.43 18.71
N ASP A 35 10.77 13.60 18.93
CA ASP A 35 9.39 13.81 18.53
C ASP A 35 8.43 13.32 19.63
N SER A 36 7.13 13.44 19.42
CA SER A 36 6.11 13.08 20.40
C SER A 36 5.84 11.56 20.53
N LEU A 37 6.46 10.72 19.70
CA LEU A 37 6.13 9.30 19.54
C LEU A 37 7.35 8.36 19.62
N ASN A 38 8.54 8.90 19.91
CA ASN A 38 9.76 8.16 20.21
C ASN A 38 10.20 7.18 19.09
N ASN A 39 10.10 7.58 17.82
CA ASN A 39 10.58 6.77 16.68
C ASN A 39 11.88 7.30 16.06
N LEU A 40 12.39 6.56 15.05
CA LEU A 40 13.60 6.86 14.30
C LEU A 40 13.49 8.19 13.53
N ILE A 41 14.28 9.18 13.95
CA ILE A 41 14.50 10.43 13.21
C ILE A 41 15.75 10.26 12.33
N ALA A 42 15.60 10.48 11.03
CA ALA A 42 16.71 10.50 10.10
C ALA A 42 17.39 11.88 10.16
N ILE A 43 18.70 11.91 10.38
CA ILE A 43 19.51 13.12 10.33
C ILE A 43 20.49 12.98 9.18
N SER A 44 20.41 13.88 8.20
CA SER A 44 21.28 13.83 7.02
C SER A 44 21.94 15.16 6.70
N VAL A 45 23.16 15.08 6.18
CA VAL A 45 23.93 16.25 5.73
C VAL A 45 23.46 16.67 4.34
N ASN A 46 23.12 17.93 4.17
CA ASN A 46 22.73 18.58 2.91
C ASN A 46 21.61 17.87 2.14
N ASP A 47 20.78 17.10 2.86
CA ASP A 47 19.67 16.31 2.32
C ASP A 47 20.11 15.22 1.32
N THR A 48 21.36 14.77 1.44
CA THR A 48 22.02 13.89 0.47
C THR A 48 21.29 12.56 0.31
N ILE A 49 20.88 11.95 1.43
CA ILE A 49 20.22 10.63 1.42
C ILE A 49 18.85 10.69 0.78
N ARG A 50 18.02 11.68 1.14
CA ARG A 50 16.68 11.83 0.59
C ARG A 50 16.72 12.12 -0.91
N LYS A 51 17.56 13.07 -1.34
CA LYS A 51 17.71 13.40 -2.77
C LYS A 51 18.17 12.20 -3.60
N PHE A 52 19.10 11.40 -3.07
CA PHE A 52 19.49 10.17 -3.73
C PHE A 52 18.32 9.20 -3.82
N ARG A 53 17.62 8.94 -2.70
CA ARG A 53 16.49 8.02 -2.63
C ARG A 53 15.38 8.39 -3.62
N ASP A 54 15.00 9.66 -3.66
CA ASP A 54 13.91 10.13 -4.52
C ASP A 54 14.29 9.94 -6.01
N LYS A 55 15.54 10.23 -6.38
CA LYS A 55 16.09 9.95 -7.71
C LYS A 55 16.20 8.45 -8.01
N ALA A 56 16.57 7.63 -7.03
CA ALA A 56 16.66 6.18 -7.15
C ALA A 56 15.28 5.54 -7.40
N PHE A 57 14.24 6.02 -6.72
CA PHE A 57 12.85 5.61 -6.97
C PHE A 57 12.40 5.96 -8.39
N GLU A 58 12.65 7.19 -8.84
CA GLU A 58 12.28 7.65 -10.18
C GLU A 58 12.97 6.80 -11.27
N ASN A 59 14.27 6.52 -11.11
CA ASN A 59 15.06 5.79 -12.10
C ASN A 59 15.07 4.27 -11.91
N LYS A 60 14.44 3.77 -10.84
CA LYS A 60 14.52 2.36 -10.39
C LYS A 60 15.96 1.84 -10.23
N ASP A 61 16.90 2.73 -9.88
CA ASP A 61 18.33 2.41 -9.69
C ASP A 61 18.75 2.71 -8.25
N TRP A 62 19.00 1.65 -7.48
CA TRP A 62 19.38 1.71 -6.07
C TRP A 62 20.88 1.58 -5.83
N LYS A 63 21.69 1.50 -6.90
CA LYS A 63 23.11 1.22 -6.78
C LYS A 63 23.83 2.32 -5.98
N GLY A 64 24.39 1.94 -4.84
CA GLY A 64 25.14 2.85 -3.96
C GLY A 64 24.31 3.47 -2.84
N TYR A 65 23.00 3.20 -2.74
CA TYR A 65 22.17 3.66 -1.62
C TYR A 65 22.73 3.20 -0.28
N ASP A 66 23.05 1.91 -0.16
CA ASP A 66 23.54 1.33 1.10
C ASP A 66 24.86 1.96 1.55
N ALA A 67 25.75 2.28 0.61
CA ALA A 67 27.01 2.94 0.92
C ALA A 67 26.78 4.36 1.48
N LEU A 68 25.79 5.08 0.94
CA LEU A 68 25.41 6.41 1.43
C LEU A 68 24.70 6.33 2.79
N ALA A 69 23.73 5.42 2.95
CA ALA A 69 22.96 5.25 4.18
C ALA A 69 23.83 4.80 5.36
N ASN A 70 24.89 4.03 5.10
CA ASN A 70 25.85 3.61 6.13
C ASN A 70 27.00 4.61 6.37
N ASN A 71 27.06 5.72 5.63
CA ASN A 71 28.11 6.72 5.80
C ASN A 71 27.79 7.66 6.98
N LYS A 72 28.49 7.45 8.10
CA LYS A 72 28.34 8.24 9.35
C LYS A 72 28.65 9.74 9.22
N ASN A 73 29.30 10.16 8.12
CA ASN A 73 29.53 11.57 7.81
C ASN A 73 28.38 12.21 7.02
N LEU A 74 27.43 11.42 6.55
CA LEU A 74 26.28 11.88 5.76
C LEU A 74 24.95 11.59 6.44
N PHE A 75 24.92 10.61 7.34
CA PHE A 75 23.70 10.10 7.96
C PHE A 75 23.94 9.65 9.40
N THR A 76 22.99 9.95 10.28
CA THR A 76 22.93 9.39 11.64
C THR A 76 21.47 9.29 12.09
N ILE A 77 21.25 8.54 13.16
CA ILE A 77 19.96 8.40 13.83
C ILE A 77 20.19 8.66 15.32
N PRO A 78 19.31 9.41 16.01
CA PRO A 78 19.39 9.57 17.46
C PRO A 78 19.27 8.24 18.23
N ASP A 79 19.86 8.19 19.42
CA ASP A 79 19.65 7.12 20.38
C ASP A 79 18.22 7.12 20.97
N SER A 80 17.93 6.16 21.86
CA SER A 80 16.60 5.99 22.47
C SER A 80 16.12 7.17 23.32
N VAL A 81 17.02 8.08 23.73
CA VAL A 81 16.70 9.30 24.46
C VAL A 81 16.85 10.56 23.59
N GLY A 82 17.08 10.38 22.28
CA GLY A 82 17.15 11.42 21.28
C GLY A 82 18.51 12.09 21.11
N ASN A 83 19.60 11.59 21.72
CA ASN A 83 20.93 12.16 21.46
C ASN A 83 21.43 11.70 20.10
N TYR A 84 22.03 12.61 19.33
CA TYR A 84 22.70 12.28 18.08
C TYR A 84 24.13 12.78 18.06
N VAL A 85 24.96 12.11 17.25
CA VAL A 85 26.32 12.53 16.93
C VAL A 85 26.52 12.41 15.42
N ILE A 86 27.02 13.48 14.78
CA ILE A 86 27.35 13.49 13.36
C ILE A 86 28.56 14.39 13.08
N THR A 87 29.38 13.98 12.12
CA THR A 87 30.53 14.75 11.66
C THR A 87 30.17 15.46 10.36
N ALA A 88 30.21 16.80 10.34
CA ALA A 88 29.80 17.62 9.19
C ALA A 88 30.63 18.91 9.09
N LYS A 89 30.64 19.58 7.94
CA LYS A 89 31.31 20.88 7.79
C LYS A 89 30.50 21.97 8.48
N VAL A 90 31.16 22.99 9.00
CA VAL A 90 30.49 24.17 9.60
C VAL A 90 29.54 24.86 8.60
N SER A 91 29.85 24.80 7.31
CA SER A 91 29.01 25.32 6.22
C SER A 91 27.80 24.45 5.89
N ASP A 92 27.77 23.20 6.34
CA ASP A 92 26.71 22.25 5.97
C ASP A 92 25.39 22.58 6.67
N THR A 93 24.31 22.00 6.14
CA THR A 93 22.98 22.01 6.75
C THR A 93 22.59 20.60 7.15
N LEU A 94 22.18 20.42 8.41
CA LEU A 94 21.58 19.17 8.87
C LEU A 94 20.07 19.20 8.64
N TYR A 95 19.55 18.12 8.05
CA TYR A 95 18.13 17.89 7.81
C TYR A 95 17.65 16.82 8.77
N PHE A 96 16.61 17.16 9.53
CA PHE A 96 15.95 16.29 10.50
C PHE A 96 14.61 15.89 9.90
N SER A 97 14.47 14.63 9.51
CA SER A 97 13.30 14.13 8.81
C SER A 97 12.77 12.86 9.45
N LYS A 98 11.45 12.70 9.37
CA LYS A 98 10.72 11.52 9.79
C LYS A 98 9.44 11.48 8.98
N GLU A 99 8.95 10.29 8.69
CA GLU A 99 7.66 10.10 8.02
C GLU A 99 6.53 10.82 8.78
N LYS A 100 5.62 11.48 8.06
CA LYS A 100 4.51 12.29 8.61
C LYS A 100 4.92 13.44 9.55
N HIS A 101 6.18 13.88 9.51
CA HIS A 101 6.66 15.04 10.26
C HIS A 101 7.19 16.13 9.32
N VAL A 102 7.04 17.38 9.74
CA VAL A 102 7.62 18.52 9.02
C VAL A 102 9.13 18.44 9.15
N THR A 103 9.84 18.31 8.02
CA THR A 103 11.30 18.31 8.00
C THR A 103 11.82 19.64 8.52
N GLN A 104 12.70 19.61 9.52
CA GLN A 104 13.41 20.79 10.01
C GLN A 104 14.85 20.78 9.50
N LYS A 105 15.42 21.96 9.30
CA LYS A 105 16.79 22.11 8.80
C LYS A 105 17.50 23.25 9.49
N TYR A 106 18.76 23.03 9.83
CA TYR A 106 19.59 24.01 10.54
C TYR A 106 21.01 23.96 10.00
N LYS A 107 21.67 25.12 9.87
CA LYS A 107 23.10 25.14 9.56
C LYS A 107 23.87 24.57 10.74
N VAL A 108 24.94 23.83 10.47
CA VAL A 108 25.83 23.28 11.51
C VAL A 108 26.35 24.39 12.42
N ALA A 109 26.76 25.53 11.85
CA ALA A 109 27.18 26.71 12.61
C ALA A 109 26.13 27.19 13.63
N ASP A 110 24.86 27.22 13.25
CA ASP A 110 23.78 27.68 14.12
C ASP A 110 23.49 26.67 15.24
N ILE A 111 23.52 25.36 14.93
CA ILE A 111 23.33 24.30 15.94
C ILE A 111 24.39 24.42 17.03
N ILE A 112 25.65 24.66 16.65
CA ILE A 112 26.78 24.78 17.58
C ILE A 112 26.66 26.06 18.41
N ARG A 113 26.35 27.20 17.76
CA ARG A 113 26.25 28.50 18.43
C ARG A 113 25.11 28.54 19.44
N ASP A 114 23.94 28.04 19.04
CA ASP A 114 22.69 28.23 19.78
C ASP A 114 22.26 26.98 20.57
N ASN A 115 23.05 25.90 20.50
CA ASN A 115 22.75 24.60 21.14
C ASN A 115 21.33 24.10 20.80
N ILE A 116 20.98 24.12 19.51
CA ILE A 116 19.63 23.84 19.02
C ILE A 116 19.21 22.42 19.41
N GLN A 117 18.07 22.32 20.10
CA GLN A 117 17.36 21.06 20.31
C GLN A 117 16.22 20.95 19.31
N VAL A 118 16.18 19.84 18.58
CA VAL A 118 15.18 19.63 17.53
C VAL A 118 14.00 18.84 18.10
N LEU A 119 12.82 19.47 18.10
CA LEU A 119 11.56 18.79 18.35
C LEU A 119 10.76 18.75 17.06
N LEU A 120 10.74 17.60 16.38
CA LEU A 120 9.99 17.43 15.15
C LEU A 120 8.49 17.44 15.42
N LYS A 121 7.77 18.28 14.68
CA LYS A 121 6.31 18.38 14.74
C LYS A 121 5.71 17.52 13.64
N ARG A 122 4.59 16.84 13.95
CA ARG A 122 3.79 16.15 12.93
C ARG A 122 3.36 17.15 11.85
N ALA A 123 3.39 16.69 10.60
CA ALA A 123 2.80 17.42 9.50
C ALA A 123 1.27 17.45 9.66
N PRO A 124 0.58 18.51 9.18
CA PRO A 124 -0.87 18.48 9.06
C PRO A 124 -1.31 17.26 8.24
N CYS A 125 -2.31 16.54 8.74
CA CYS A 125 -2.82 15.32 8.14
C CYS A 125 -4.34 15.21 8.38
N ILE A 126 -5.00 14.38 7.57
CA ILE A 126 -6.41 14.07 7.68
C ILE A 126 -6.57 13.03 8.82
N PRO A 127 -7.32 13.33 9.89
CA PRO A 127 -7.56 12.34 10.94
C PRO A 127 -8.36 11.16 10.37
N ASN A 128 -8.08 9.96 10.85
CA ASN A 128 -8.89 8.81 10.50
C ASN A 128 -10.30 9.02 11.04
N LYS A 129 -11.32 8.76 10.23
CA LYS A 129 -12.71 8.76 10.68
C LYS A 129 -12.89 7.60 11.66
N GLU A 130 -13.26 7.91 12.89
CA GLU A 130 -13.61 6.87 13.86
C GLU A 130 -15.01 6.34 13.56
N CYS A 131 -15.15 5.02 13.62
CA CYS A 131 -16.45 4.33 13.54
C CYS A 131 -16.43 3.15 14.50
N ASP A 132 -17.29 3.21 15.50
CA ASP A 132 -17.44 2.19 16.56
C ASP A 132 -18.48 1.12 16.21
N GLN A 133 -19.16 1.26 15.07
CA GLN A 133 -20.12 0.28 14.57
C GLN A 133 -19.42 -1.05 14.23
N LYS A 134 -19.75 -2.09 14.99
CA LYS A 134 -19.27 -3.45 14.75
C LYS A 134 -20.02 -4.15 13.62
N THR A 135 -21.28 -3.78 13.40
CA THR A 135 -22.15 -4.34 12.37
C THR A 135 -22.70 -3.24 11.50
N PRO A 136 -22.88 -3.49 10.19
CA PRO A 136 -23.38 -2.46 9.30
C PRO A 136 -24.86 -2.19 9.59
N SER A 137 -25.26 -0.93 9.43
CA SER A 137 -26.67 -0.52 9.57
C SER A 137 -27.54 -1.02 8.41
N LYS A 138 -26.95 -1.16 7.22
CA LYS A 138 -27.55 -1.80 6.04
C LYS A 138 -26.51 -2.65 5.32
N LEU A 139 -26.97 -3.71 4.69
CA LEU A 139 -26.12 -4.61 3.92
C LEU A 139 -26.65 -4.74 2.49
N TYR A 140 -25.84 -4.34 1.52
CA TYR A 140 -26.09 -4.44 0.10
C TYR A 140 -25.29 -5.61 -0.47
N ILE A 141 -25.99 -6.60 -1.01
CA ILE A 141 -25.44 -7.78 -1.66
C ILE A 141 -25.98 -7.77 -3.08
N PHE A 142 -25.09 -7.65 -4.07
CA PHE A 142 -25.52 -7.48 -5.45
C PHE A 142 -24.49 -8.04 -6.44
N VAL A 143 -24.97 -8.39 -7.64
CA VAL A 143 -24.13 -8.52 -8.83
C VAL A 143 -23.81 -7.13 -9.32
N GLY A 144 -22.53 -6.77 -9.25
CA GLY A 144 -22.01 -5.50 -9.73
C GLY A 144 -21.18 -5.67 -11.00
N LYS A 145 -21.44 -4.84 -12.01
CA LYS A 145 -20.53 -4.62 -13.13
C LYS A 145 -19.59 -3.46 -12.84
N LYS A 146 -18.29 -3.70 -12.86
CA LYS A 146 -17.24 -2.71 -12.60
C LYS A 146 -17.35 -1.56 -13.61
N ILE A 147 -17.45 -0.33 -13.09
CA ILE A 147 -17.32 0.90 -13.89
C ILE A 147 -15.90 1.42 -13.73
N ASN A 148 -15.47 1.63 -12.48
CA ASN A 148 -14.15 2.17 -12.18
C ASN A 148 -13.68 1.74 -10.78
N VAL A 149 -12.38 1.50 -10.62
CA VAL A 149 -11.76 1.35 -9.30
C VAL A 149 -10.44 2.12 -9.29
N THR A 150 -10.31 3.04 -8.34
CA THR A 150 -9.13 3.91 -8.23
C THR A 150 -8.52 3.80 -6.84
N SER A 151 -7.18 3.85 -6.78
CA SER A 151 -6.46 3.93 -5.51
C SER A 151 -6.62 5.31 -4.89
N VAL A 152 -6.78 5.37 -3.59
CA VAL A 152 -6.78 6.62 -2.82
C VAL A 152 -5.36 6.87 -2.29
N ASP A 153 -4.87 8.10 -2.41
CA ASP A 153 -3.61 8.51 -1.80
C ASP A 153 -3.79 8.62 -0.28
N THR A 154 -3.33 7.60 0.44
CA THR A 154 -3.45 7.54 1.89
C THR A 154 -2.32 8.26 2.63
N SER A 155 -1.33 8.82 1.92
CA SER A 155 -0.18 9.50 2.53
C SER A 155 -0.56 10.74 3.34
N GLN A 156 -1.75 11.29 3.07
CA GLN A 156 -2.28 12.46 3.74
C GLN A 156 -2.95 12.14 5.09
N TYR A 157 -3.20 10.86 5.42
CA TYR A 157 -3.85 10.49 6.67
C TYR A 157 -2.88 10.42 7.86
N CYS A 158 -3.40 10.74 9.04
CA CYS A 158 -2.63 10.74 10.28
C CYS A 158 -2.26 9.35 10.78
N GLY A 159 -3.13 8.36 10.54
CA GLY A 159 -2.91 6.98 10.97
C GLY A 159 -2.04 6.20 9.99
N ASP A 160 -1.33 5.19 10.48
CA ASP A 160 -0.63 4.24 9.63
C ASP A 160 -1.65 3.26 9.05
N MET A 161 -1.75 3.24 7.72
CA MET A 161 -2.68 2.37 7.00
C MET A 161 -1.91 1.18 6.45
N MET A 162 -2.16 0.00 7.02
CA MET A 162 -1.60 -1.26 6.52
C MET A 162 -2.34 -1.75 5.27
N ASP A 163 -3.59 -1.31 5.09
CA ASP A 163 -4.37 -1.59 3.90
C ASP A 163 -4.31 -0.43 2.92
N SER A 164 -4.25 -0.75 1.63
CA SER A 164 -4.49 0.20 0.56
C SER A 164 -5.99 0.49 0.46
N GLU A 165 -6.34 1.76 0.33
CA GLU A 165 -7.73 2.21 0.15
C GLU A 165 -8.05 2.38 -1.34
N TYR A 166 -9.25 1.95 -1.73
CA TYR A 166 -9.79 2.07 -3.08
C TYR A 166 -11.19 2.66 -3.07
N LYS A 167 -11.45 3.55 -4.02
CA LYS A 167 -12.79 4.00 -4.36
C LYS A 167 -13.30 3.18 -5.54
N ALA A 168 -14.35 2.41 -5.30
CA ALA A 168 -14.93 1.49 -6.27
C ALA A 168 -16.32 1.97 -6.70
N GLU A 169 -16.56 1.98 -8.00
CA GLU A 169 -17.82 2.36 -8.63
C GLU A 169 -18.31 1.21 -9.50
N TYR A 170 -19.54 0.77 -9.23
CA TYR A 170 -20.14 -0.40 -9.86
C TYR A 170 -21.58 -0.10 -10.28
N LYS A 171 -21.98 -0.61 -11.45
CA LYS A 171 -23.39 -0.69 -11.85
C LYS A 171 -24.01 -1.92 -11.20
N ILE A 172 -25.13 -1.75 -10.53
CA ILE A 172 -25.94 -2.83 -9.97
C ILE A 172 -26.73 -3.49 -11.09
N GLU A 173 -26.55 -4.80 -11.27
CA GLU A 173 -27.27 -5.60 -12.27
C GLU A 173 -28.32 -6.53 -11.65
N GLN A 174 -28.11 -6.97 -10.41
CA GLN A 174 -29.05 -7.79 -9.66
C GLN A 174 -28.82 -7.65 -8.15
N GLU A 175 -29.88 -7.48 -7.38
CA GLU A 175 -29.82 -7.33 -5.91
C GLU A 175 -30.28 -8.62 -5.20
N PHE A 176 -29.68 -8.91 -4.03
CA PHE A 176 -30.01 -10.08 -3.19
C PHE A 176 -30.31 -9.72 -1.72
N SER A 177 -30.24 -8.45 -1.35
CA SER A 177 -30.56 -7.94 -0.02
C SER A 177 -31.26 -6.59 -0.11
N GLU A 178 -30.92 -5.64 0.76
CA GLU A 178 -31.43 -4.27 0.76
C GLU A 178 -31.34 -3.63 -0.63
N HIS A 179 -32.40 -2.95 -1.03
CA HIS A 179 -32.45 -2.20 -2.29
C HIS A 179 -31.61 -0.92 -2.18
N TYR A 180 -30.77 -0.65 -3.18
CA TYR A 180 -30.04 0.60 -3.31
C TYR A 180 -30.76 1.57 -4.26
N PRO A 181 -30.97 2.84 -3.89
CA PRO A 181 -31.85 3.75 -4.63
C PRO A 181 -31.34 4.17 -6.02
N SER A 182 -30.11 3.80 -6.39
CA SER A 182 -29.47 4.14 -7.66
C SER A 182 -29.01 2.87 -8.36
N SER A 183 -28.98 2.88 -9.70
CA SER A 183 -28.41 1.78 -10.48
C SER A 183 -26.88 1.69 -10.37
N THR A 184 -26.24 2.71 -9.80
CA THR A 184 -24.79 2.78 -9.60
C THR A 184 -24.49 3.05 -8.13
N ILE A 185 -23.57 2.27 -7.57
CA ILE A 185 -23.13 2.37 -6.17
C ILE A 185 -21.63 2.66 -6.12
N ILE A 186 -21.25 3.57 -5.23
CA ILE A 186 -19.86 3.94 -4.97
C ILE A 186 -19.53 3.63 -3.52
N PHE A 187 -18.51 2.80 -3.30
CA PHE A 187 -18.10 2.36 -1.97
C PHE A 187 -16.58 2.39 -1.82
N THR A 188 -16.13 2.39 -0.57
CA THR A 188 -14.71 2.30 -0.23
C THR A 188 -14.35 0.84 0.05
N SER A 189 -13.21 0.40 -0.46
CA SER A 189 -12.66 -0.93 -0.19
C SER A 189 -11.26 -0.82 0.37
N TYR A 190 -10.97 -1.62 1.38
CA TYR A 190 -9.64 -1.76 1.97
C TYR A 190 -9.05 -3.12 1.60
N ASP A 191 -7.84 -3.13 1.07
CA ASP A 191 -7.14 -4.37 0.70
C ASP A 191 -5.69 -4.33 1.19
N HIS A 192 -5.26 -5.42 1.83
CA HIS A 192 -3.92 -5.46 2.40
C HIS A 192 -2.87 -5.68 1.32
N ASN A 193 -3.07 -6.67 0.44
CA ASN A 193 -2.12 -7.11 -0.58
C ASN A 193 -2.73 -8.22 -1.47
N SER A 194 -4.02 -8.15 -1.79
CA SER A 194 -4.64 -9.17 -2.63
C SER A 194 -3.98 -9.18 -4.01
N LYS A 195 -3.78 -10.38 -4.53
CA LYS A 195 -3.17 -10.60 -5.85
C LYS A 195 -4.04 -11.55 -6.65
N TYR A 196 -4.00 -11.39 -7.97
CA TYR A 196 -4.60 -12.33 -8.92
C TYR A 196 -6.06 -12.65 -8.58
N GLU A 197 -6.38 -13.90 -8.23
CA GLU A 197 -7.75 -14.36 -8.02
C GLU A 197 -8.44 -13.92 -6.73
N PHE A 198 -7.69 -13.32 -5.81
CA PHE A 198 -8.18 -12.78 -4.54
C PHE A 198 -8.48 -11.28 -4.63
N ASP A 199 -8.18 -10.67 -5.77
CA ASP A 199 -8.37 -9.25 -5.98
C ASP A 199 -9.61 -9.00 -6.86
N PHE A 200 -10.66 -8.47 -6.25
CA PHE A 200 -11.94 -8.21 -6.91
C PHE A 200 -11.80 -7.26 -8.12
N ARG A 201 -10.77 -6.40 -8.12
CA ARG A 201 -10.52 -5.42 -9.19
C ARG A 201 -10.20 -6.07 -10.54
N ASN A 202 -9.72 -7.31 -10.51
CA ASN A 202 -9.38 -8.10 -11.71
C ASN A 202 -10.61 -8.65 -12.45
N TYR A 203 -11.80 -8.47 -11.90
CA TYR A 203 -13.04 -9.01 -12.45
C TYR A 203 -13.98 -7.92 -12.90
N ASP A 204 -14.69 -8.17 -14.01
CA ASP A 204 -15.66 -7.21 -14.54
C ASP A 204 -17.01 -7.33 -13.85
N HIS A 205 -17.40 -8.55 -13.48
CA HIS A 205 -18.63 -8.81 -12.71
C HIS A 205 -18.29 -9.55 -11.42
N VAL A 206 -18.86 -9.08 -10.32
CA VAL A 206 -18.66 -9.68 -9.00
C VAL A 206 -19.98 -9.73 -8.24
N LEU A 207 -20.17 -10.79 -7.44
CA LEU A 207 -21.07 -10.75 -6.30
C LEU A 207 -20.30 -10.06 -5.19
N ILE A 208 -20.79 -8.95 -4.67
CA ILE A 208 -20.07 -8.15 -3.66
C ILE A 208 -20.97 -7.76 -2.51
N PHE A 209 -20.36 -7.62 -1.33
CA PHE A 209 -21.04 -7.37 -0.06
C PHE A 209 -20.58 -6.02 0.49
N VAL A 210 -21.48 -5.04 0.54
CA VAL A 210 -21.18 -3.66 0.95
C VAL A 210 -22.05 -3.31 2.16
N GLY A 211 -21.40 -2.96 3.27
CA GLY A 211 -22.07 -2.53 4.50
C GLY A 211 -22.06 -1.02 4.65
N GLU A 212 -23.13 -0.45 5.21
CA GLU A 212 -23.18 0.96 5.61
C GLU A 212 -22.70 1.12 7.06
N TYR A 213 -21.51 1.72 7.23
CA TYR A 213 -20.86 1.98 8.51
C TYR A 213 -20.66 3.49 8.71
N CYS A 214 -21.28 4.05 9.73
CA CYS A 214 -21.19 5.46 10.09
C CYS A 214 -21.48 6.40 8.90
N GLY A 215 -22.43 6.00 8.05
CA GLY A 215 -22.83 6.70 6.83
C GLY A 215 -21.96 6.43 5.60
N ASP A 216 -20.88 5.65 5.73
CA ASP A 216 -20.02 5.28 4.61
C ASP A 216 -20.34 3.87 4.10
N LEU A 217 -20.34 3.71 2.78
CA LEU A 217 -20.46 2.41 2.14
C LEU A 217 -19.09 1.75 2.07
N ILE A 218 -18.91 0.66 2.80
CA ILE A 218 -17.64 -0.07 2.92
C ILE A 218 -17.82 -1.50 2.42
N HIS A 219 -16.96 -1.92 1.50
CA HIS A 219 -16.86 -3.32 1.10
C HIS A 219 -16.43 -4.18 2.28
N LEU A 220 -17.19 -5.23 2.58
CA LEU A 220 -16.80 -6.22 3.57
C LEU A 220 -15.54 -6.95 3.09
N LYS A 221 -14.43 -6.76 3.80
CA LYS A 221 -13.10 -7.18 3.36
C LYS A 221 -13.09 -8.65 2.91
N TYR A 222 -12.59 -8.87 1.68
CA TYR A 222 -12.50 -10.16 0.99
C TYR A 222 -13.84 -10.87 0.69
N GLN A 223 -14.98 -10.24 0.96
CA GLN A 223 -16.30 -10.81 0.68
C GLN A 223 -16.72 -10.45 -0.74
N PHE A 224 -16.24 -11.23 -1.71
CA PHE A 224 -16.70 -11.16 -3.09
C PHE A 224 -16.57 -12.51 -3.79
N PHE A 225 -17.30 -12.67 -4.89
CA PHE A 225 -17.14 -13.80 -5.81
C PHE A 225 -17.04 -13.30 -7.24
N PRO A 226 -16.06 -13.77 -8.05
CA PRO A 226 -16.06 -13.47 -9.47
C PRO A 226 -17.24 -14.17 -10.15
N LEU A 227 -18.01 -13.43 -10.93
CA LEU A 227 -19.20 -13.95 -11.59
C LEU A 227 -19.01 -13.97 -13.10
N TYR A 228 -19.54 -15.02 -13.70
CA TYR A 228 -19.58 -15.23 -15.14
C TYR A 228 -21.01 -15.59 -15.53
N LYS A 229 -21.39 -15.19 -16.75
CA LYS A 229 -22.70 -15.59 -17.29
C LYS A 229 -22.70 -17.08 -17.62
N THR A 230 -23.82 -17.71 -17.34
CA THR A 230 -24.15 -19.04 -17.85
C THR A 230 -24.76 -18.91 -19.24
N ALA A 231 -24.84 -20.03 -19.97
CA ALA A 231 -25.49 -20.08 -21.29
C ALA A 231 -26.98 -19.64 -21.24
N GLU A 232 -27.64 -19.82 -20.09
CA GLU A 232 -29.00 -19.36 -19.82
C GLU A 232 -29.09 -17.91 -19.31
N GLY A 233 -27.96 -17.20 -19.20
CA GLY A 233 -27.90 -15.79 -18.82
C GLY A 233 -27.91 -15.51 -17.31
N ARG A 234 -27.85 -16.55 -16.45
CA ARG A 234 -27.71 -16.42 -15.00
C ARG A 234 -26.25 -16.17 -14.60
N TRP A 235 -26.03 -15.75 -13.36
CA TRP A 235 -24.70 -15.49 -12.81
C TRP A 235 -24.20 -16.63 -11.94
N ALA A 236 -22.99 -17.09 -12.19
CA ALA A 236 -22.36 -18.14 -11.40
C ALA A 236 -20.85 -17.92 -11.24
N THR A 237 -20.27 -18.47 -10.16
CA THR A 237 -18.83 -18.62 -10.01
C THR A 237 -18.44 -20.08 -10.31
N PRO A 238 -17.37 -20.31 -11.09
CA PRO A 238 -16.69 -21.60 -11.13
C PRO A 238 -16.23 -22.03 -9.73
N VAL A 239 -16.17 -23.34 -9.51
CA VAL A 239 -15.65 -23.91 -8.26
C VAL A 239 -14.18 -23.54 -8.07
N LYS A 240 -13.84 -22.97 -6.91
CA LYS A 240 -12.45 -22.73 -6.50
C LYS A 240 -12.03 -23.81 -5.50
N PRO A 241 -11.07 -24.70 -5.83
CA PRO A 241 -10.74 -25.86 -4.97
C PRO A 241 -10.40 -25.50 -3.52
N LYS A 242 -9.67 -24.40 -3.30
CA LYS A 242 -9.33 -23.91 -1.95
C LYS A 242 -10.55 -23.40 -1.18
N ALA A 243 -11.53 -22.82 -1.86
CA ALA A 243 -12.75 -22.32 -1.21
C ALA A 243 -13.68 -23.46 -0.79
N GLU A 244 -13.62 -24.61 -1.47
CA GLU A 244 -14.45 -25.76 -1.14
C GLU A 244 -14.19 -26.35 0.26
N GLN A 245 -12.99 -26.13 0.83
CA GLN A 245 -12.72 -26.50 2.23
C GLN A 245 -13.56 -25.70 3.22
N ILE A 246 -13.93 -24.46 2.86
CA ILE A 246 -14.72 -23.56 3.70
C ILE A 246 -16.21 -23.93 3.64
N TYR A 247 -16.68 -24.40 2.48
CA TYR A 247 -18.09 -24.69 2.23
C TYR A 247 -18.53 -26.09 2.71
N GLN A 248 -17.81 -26.74 3.62
CA GLN A 248 -18.22 -28.03 4.23
C GLN A 248 -18.89 -28.97 3.21
N LEU A 249 -18.09 -29.43 2.23
CA LEU A 249 -18.41 -30.14 0.97
C LEU A 249 -19.75 -30.90 0.85
N ASP A 250 -20.24 -31.50 1.93
CA ASP A 250 -21.46 -32.31 1.95
C ASP A 250 -22.75 -31.47 2.02
N GLN A 251 -22.74 -30.29 2.66
CA GLN A 251 -23.95 -29.48 2.82
C GLN A 251 -24.24 -28.62 1.58
N TYR A 252 -23.20 -28.16 0.89
CA TYR A 252 -23.34 -27.27 -0.26
C TYR A 252 -22.59 -27.86 -1.43
N THR A 253 -23.19 -28.76 -2.20
CA THR A 253 -22.54 -29.32 -3.38
C THR A 253 -22.61 -28.35 -4.57
N PRO A 254 -21.52 -28.17 -5.35
CA PRO A 254 -21.59 -27.41 -6.60
C PRO A 254 -22.52 -28.08 -7.60
N SER A 255 -23.15 -27.28 -8.46
CA SER A 255 -24.00 -27.77 -9.54
C SER A 255 -23.23 -27.85 -10.85
N LYS A 256 -23.67 -28.72 -11.75
CA LYS A 256 -23.25 -28.68 -13.15
C LYS A 256 -23.81 -27.41 -13.79
N ILE A 257 -22.93 -26.58 -14.32
CA ILE A 257 -23.29 -25.29 -14.91
C ILE A 257 -22.70 -25.24 -16.32
N ASP A 258 -23.55 -24.91 -17.29
CA ASP A 258 -23.11 -24.57 -18.64
C ASP A 258 -22.75 -23.08 -18.66
N PHE A 259 -21.46 -22.79 -18.57
CA PHE A 259 -20.96 -21.42 -18.64
C PHE A 259 -20.99 -20.90 -20.07
N ASP A 260 -21.10 -19.58 -20.24
CA ASP A 260 -20.93 -18.98 -21.56
C ASP A 260 -19.59 -19.42 -22.18
N GLN A 261 -19.57 -19.70 -23.48
CA GLN A 261 -18.40 -20.26 -24.17
C GLN A 261 -17.15 -19.36 -24.09
N SER A 262 -17.33 -18.07 -23.85
CA SER A 262 -16.23 -17.12 -23.61
C SER A 262 -15.52 -17.35 -22.27
N VAL A 263 -16.10 -18.10 -21.34
CA VAL A 263 -15.53 -18.36 -20.01
C VAL A 263 -14.52 -19.49 -20.09
N ASN A 264 -13.24 -19.13 -20.20
CA ASN A 264 -12.13 -20.05 -20.16
C ASN A 264 -10.90 -19.40 -19.50
N PHE A 265 -10.04 -20.24 -18.93
CA PHE A 265 -8.79 -19.80 -18.31
C PHE A 265 -7.61 -20.38 -19.08
N ASP A 266 -6.78 -19.49 -19.65
CA ASP A 266 -5.60 -19.90 -20.39
C ASP A 266 -4.57 -20.58 -19.47
N LEU A 267 -4.04 -21.69 -19.93
CA LEU A 267 -2.95 -22.43 -19.32
C LEU A 267 -1.63 -22.06 -20.02
N PRO A 268 -0.53 -21.85 -19.28
CA PRO A 268 0.75 -21.55 -19.92
C PRO A 268 1.18 -22.64 -20.90
N TYR A 269 1.68 -22.24 -22.07
CA TYR A 269 2.09 -23.17 -23.14
C TYR A 269 3.33 -24.02 -22.82
N ASN A 270 4.18 -23.55 -21.90
CA ASN A 270 5.49 -24.16 -21.60
C ASN A 270 5.54 -24.85 -20.23
N LEU A 271 4.42 -25.43 -19.79
CA LEU A 271 4.42 -26.20 -18.54
C LEU A 271 5.03 -27.58 -18.74
N THR A 272 5.84 -28.03 -17.78
CA THR A 272 6.24 -29.44 -17.70
C THR A 272 5.03 -30.32 -17.35
N GLU A 273 5.09 -31.62 -17.65
CA GLU A 273 4.04 -32.58 -17.27
C GLU A 273 3.71 -32.52 -15.77
N GLU A 274 4.72 -32.36 -14.91
CA GLU A 274 4.54 -32.19 -13.47
C GLU A 274 3.76 -30.91 -13.14
N GLN A 275 4.09 -29.79 -13.79
CA GLN A 275 3.38 -28.52 -13.58
C GLN A 275 1.94 -28.59 -14.09
N ILE A 276 1.70 -29.28 -15.20
CA ILE A 276 0.34 -29.54 -15.71
C ILE A 276 -0.44 -30.36 -14.68
N ALA A 277 0.15 -31.43 -14.14
CA ALA A 277 -0.49 -32.25 -13.10
C ALA A 277 -0.81 -31.44 -11.83
N GLN A 278 0.08 -30.53 -11.41
CA GLN A 278 -0.16 -29.63 -10.29
C GLN A 278 -1.30 -28.65 -10.57
N VAL A 279 -1.33 -28.05 -11.76
CA VAL A 279 -2.42 -27.14 -12.17
C VAL A 279 -3.75 -27.88 -12.18
N ARG A 280 -3.80 -29.09 -12.74
CA ARG A 280 -4.99 -29.95 -12.70
C ARG A 280 -5.40 -30.29 -11.28
N THR A 281 -4.46 -30.59 -10.38
CA THR A 281 -4.82 -30.99 -9.02
C THR A 281 -5.28 -29.82 -8.15
N TYR A 282 -4.60 -28.68 -8.23
CA TYR A 282 -4.76 -27.61 -7.25
C TYR A 282 -5.54 -26.39 -7.75
N LYS A 283 -5.55 -26.14 -9.06
CA LYS A 283 -6.18 -24.95 -9.64
C LYS A 283 -7.43 -25.28 -10.46
N PHE A 284 -7.34 -26.30 -11.32
CA PHE A 284 -8.42 -26.70 -12.23
C PHE A 284 -8.66 -28.24 -12.19
N PRO A 285 -9.20 -28.79 -11.09
CA PRO A 285 -9.53 -30.21 -10.99
C PRO A 285 -10.49 -30.66 -12.08
N GLU A 286 -10.22 -31.83 -12.68
CA GLU A 286 -11.04 -32.42 -13.75
C GLU A 286 -12.50 -32.66 -13.30
N LYS A 287 -12.73 -32.81 -11.98
CA LYS A 287 -14.08 -32.87 -11.40
C LYS A 287 -14.89 -31.58 -11.63
N TYR A 288 -14.22 -30.43 -11.78
CA TYR A 288 -14.83 -29.11 -11.87
C TYR A 288 -14.53 -28.37 -13.17
N TYR A 289 -13.53 -28.83 -13.93
CA TYR A 289 -13.05 -28.19 -15.16
C TYR A 289 -12.81 -29.24 -16.24
N ASP A 290 -13.19 -28.90 -17.47
CA ASP A 290 -12.75 -29.59 -18.68
C ASP A 290 -11.47 -28.91 -19.20
N ILE A 291 -10.42 -29.67 -19.47
CA ILE A 291 -9.13 -29.11 -19.92
C ILE A 291 -8.85 -29.58 -21.34
N LYS A 292 -8.86 -28.63 -22.27
CA LYS A 292 -8.65 -28.86 -23.70
C LYS A 292 -7.97 -27.65 -24.33
N ASP A 293 -7.10 -27.89 -25.30
CA ASP A 293 -6.42 -26.85 -26.08
C ASP A 293 -5.76 -25.74 -25.23
N HIS A 294 -5.06 -26.14 -24.16
CA HIS A 294 -4.42 -25.23 -23.19
C HIS A 294 -5.40 -24.27 -22.49
N LYS A 295 -6.66 -24.68 -22.33
CA LYS A 295 -7.68 -23.92 -21.62
C LYS A 295 -8.35 -24.79 -20.56
N ALA A 296 -8.59 -24.21 -19.40
CA ALA A 296 -9.49 -24.77 -18.40
C ALA A 296 -10.87 -24.13 -18.57
N ILE A 297 -11.87 -24.96 -18.85
CA ILE A 297 -13.26 -24.56 -19.07
C ILE A 297 -14.07 -25.06 -17.88
N PRO A 298 -14.74 -24.17 -17.13
CA PRO A 298 -15.49 -24.59 -15.95
C PRO A 298 -16.74 -25.40 -16.36
N ILE A 299 -16.97 -26.52 -15.68
CA ILE A 299 -18.15 -27.38 -15.88
C ILE A 299 -19.01 -27.50 -14.61
N MET A 300 -18.49 -27.00 -13.48
CA MET A 300 -19.18 -26.98 -12.20
C MET A 300 -19.03 -25.60 -11.55
N GLY A 301 -20.07 -25.16 -10.85
CA GLY A 301 -20.07 -23.87 -10.18
C GLY A 301 -21.21 -23.71 -9.18
N ARG A 302 -21.41 -22.46 -8.75
CA ARG A 302 -22.49 -22.06 -7.85
C ARG A 302 -23.13 -20.79 -8.37
N TYR A 303 -24.46 -20.76 -8.40
CA TYR A 303 -25.20 -19.57 -8.76
C TYR A 303 -25.08 -18.51 -7.67
N ALA A 304 -25.19 -17.24 -8.06
CA ALA A 304 -25.06 -16.11 -7.16
C ALA A 304 -26.03 -16.20 -5.96
N GLU A 305 -27.28 -16.58 -6.18
CA GLU A 305 -28.28 -16.75 -5.13
C GLU A 305 -27.89 -17.81 -4.09
N ASP A 306 -27.23 -18.89 -4.51
CA ASP A 306 -26.80 -19.95 -3.60
C ASP A 306 -25.58 -19.50 -2.79
N LEU A 307 -24.66 -18.75 -3.42
CA LEU A 307 -23.54 -18.12 -2.71
C LEU A 307 -24.02 -17.18 -1.61
N VAL A 308 -25.10 -16.40 -1.86
CA VAL A 308 -25.69 -15.51 -0.86
C VAL A 308 -26.28 -16.32 0.31
N LYS A 309 -26.99 -17.42 0.05
CA LYS A 309 -27.52 -18.29 1.11
C LYS A 309 -26.39 -18.88 1.96
N ILE A 310 -25.38 -19.46 1.30
CA ILE A 310 -24.19 -20.03 1.94
C ILE A 310 -23.51 -18.98 2.83
N TRP A 311 -23.31 -17.79 2.30
CA TRP A 311 -22.67 -16.69 3.04
C TRP A 311 -23.46 -16.33 4.30
N LYS A 312 -24.80 -16.21 4.20
CA LYS A 312 -25.66 -15.91 5.35
C LYS A 312 -25.54 -16.99 6.42
N GLU A 313 -25.64 -18.27 6.05
CA GLU A 313 -25.54 -19.39 7.00
C GLU A 313 -24.17 -19.44 7.70
N ILE A 314 -23.07 -19.20 6.98
CA ILE A 314 -21.72 -19.18 7.57
C ILE A 314 -21.56 -17.97 8.50
N CYS A 315 -22.00 -16.79 8.08
CA CYS A 315 -21.89 -15.57 8.89
C CYS A 315 -22.79 -15.59 10.12
N GLU A 316 -23.92 -16.29 10.10
CA GLU A 316 -24.78 -16.48 11.27
C GLU A 316 -24.17 -17.47 12.26
N LYS A 317 -23.66 -18.62 11.81
CA LYS A 317 -22.97 -19.60 12.68
C LYS A 317 -21.75 -19.02 13.40
N ASN A 318 -21.05 -18.07 12.79
CA ASN A 318 -19.86 -17.44 13.38
C ASN A 318 -20.18 -16.31 14.39
N LYS A 319 -21.46 -16.03 14.67
CA LYS A 319 -21.89 -15.04 15.69
C LYS A 319 -22.16 -15.66 17.07
N GLU A 320 -22.22 -16.98 17.17
CA GLU A 320 -22.39 -17.75 18.42
C GLU A 320 -21.04 -18.04 19.10
#